data_AF-A0A7L4RLX4-F1
#
_entry.id   AF-A0A7L4RLX4-F1
#
_cell.length_a   1.000
_cell.length_b   1.000
_cell.length_c   1.000
_cell.angle_alpha   90.00
_cell.angle_beta   90.00
_cell.angle_gamma   90.00
#
_symmetry.space_group_name_H-M   'P 1'
#
loop_
_entity.id
_entity.type
_entity.pdbx_description
1 polymer ?
#
loop_
_entity_poly.entity_id
_entity_poly.type
_entity_poly.pdbx_seq_one_letter_code
_entity_poly.pdbx_strand_id
1 'polypeptide(L)'
;MKFHAVIEFEFTRDLTKDAEALAEILKQANDAVLSRGAPKDNLEEGAKIADWKLEKHGLVAQIESGGMVRAHAAVIRLRNLLNQELGRKLRVGVKAIKVREFRVSDYALKKKPLDAEGVAISFFVESLRFKGDKAEIVFKDLNEELLENGSVDRLLALLDDKIESQYYEGKSEV
;
A
#
# COMPACT_ATOMS: atom_id res chain seq x y z
N MET A 1 11.61 -4.51 5.59
CA MET A 1 10.57 -3.52 5.25
C MET A 1 9.32 -4.25 4.83
N LYS A 2 8.19 -3.92 5.44
CA LYS A 2 6.89 -4.53 5.20
C LYS A 2 5.89 -3.43 4.89
N PHE A 3 4.95 -3.72 4.00
CA PHE A 3 3.87 -2.85 3.63
C PHE A 3 2.55 -3.48 4.03
N HIS A 4 1.66 -2.66 4.56
CA HIS A 4 0.29 -3.03 4.83
C HIS A 4 -0.62 -1.96 4.22
N ALA A 5 -1.58 -2.37 3.40
CA ALA A 5 -2.50 -1.46 2.75
C ALA A 5 -3.94 -1.98 2.90
N VAL A 6 -4.85 -1.11 3.35
CA VAL A 6 -6.28 -1.38 3.36
C VAL A 6 -6.90 -0.61 2.21
N ILE A 7 -7.39 -1.35 1.21
CA ILE A 7 -7.89 -0.78 -0.04
C ILE A 7 -9.37 -1.10 -0.16
N GLU A 8 -10.16 -0.08 -0.50
CA GLU A 8 -11.56 -0.25 -0.91
C GLU A 8 -11.66 -0.14 -2.43
N PHE A 9 -12.21 -1.18 -3.04
CA PHE A 9 -12.58 -1.22 -4.45
C PHE A 9 -14.08 -0.99 -4.58
N GLU A 10 -14.47 0.12 -5.18
CA GLU A 10 -15.88 0.38 -5.53
C GLU A 10 -16.19 -0.23 -6.88
N PHE A 11 -17.32 -0.92 -6.99
CA PHE A 11 -17.75 -1.56 -8.24
C PHE A 11 -18.90 -0.81 -8.90
N THR A 12 -19.07 -0.99 -10.21
CA THR A 12 -20.20 -0.40 -10.95
C THR A 12 -21.55 -1.00 -10.58
N ARG A 13 -21.56 -2.19 -9.98
CA ARG A 13 -22.75 -2.91 -9.51
C ARG A 13 -22.46 -3.53 -8.14
N ASP A 14 -23.50 -3.70 -7.34
CA ASP A 14 -23.46 -4.54 -6.14
C ASP A 14 -23.06 -5.98 -6.50
N LEU A 15 -22.12 -6.53 -5.73
CA LEU A 15 -21.60 -7.89 -5.87
C LEU A 15 -21.98 -8.79 -4.69
N THR A 16 -22.88 -8.37 -3.79
CA THR A 16 -23.21 -9.16 -2.57
C THR A 16 -23.74 -10.55 -2.89
N LYS A 17 -24.40 -10.71 -4.04
CA LYS A 17 -24.89 -12.01 -4.53
C LYS A 17 -23.83 -12.84 -5.27
N ASP A 18 -22.70 -12.23 -5.60
CA ASP A 18 -21.61 -12.81 -6.40
C ASP A 18 -20.36 -13.12 -5.53
N ALA A 19 -20.54 -13.19 -4.20
CA ALA A 19 -19.44 -13.31 -3.24
C ALA A 19 -18.55 -14.54 -3.46
N GLU A 20 -19.13 -15.67 -3.87
CA GLU A 20 -18.38 -16.90 -4.16
C GLU A 20 -17.46 -16.74 -5.39
N ALA A 21 -18.00 -16.18 -6.47
CA ALA A 21 -17.21 -15.90 -7.67
C ALA A 21 -16.08 -14.89 -7.38
N LEU A 22 -16.34 -13.89 -6.54
CA LEU A 22 -15.32 -12.94 -6.10
C LEU A 22 -14.23 -13.63 -5.28
N ALA A 23 -14.61 -14.50 -4.34
CA ALA A 23 -13.67 -15.26 -3.52
C ALA A 23 -12.71 -16.11 -4.39
N GLU A 24 -13.24 -16.75 -5.43
CA GLU A 24 -12.42 -17.51 -6.38
C GLU A 24 -11.44 -16.64 -7.16
N ILE A 25 -11.86 -15.44 -7.59
CA ILE A 25 -11.00 -14.49 -8.29
C ILE A 25 -9.88 -13.99 -7.36
N LEU A 26 -10.21 -13.65 -6.10
CA LEU A 26 -9.23 -13.20 -5.11
C LEU A 26 -8.23 -14.32 -4.76
N LYS A 27 -8.69 -15.57 -4.67
CA LYS A 27 -7.80 -16.72 -4.49
C LYS A 27 -6.83 -16.88 -5.66
N GLN A 28 -7.32 -16.74 -6.90
CA GLN A 28 -6.46 -16.74 -8.09
C GLN A 28 -5.48 -15.57 -8.10
N ALA A 29 -5.89 -14.40 -7.61
CA ALA A 29 -5.01 -13.24 -7.49
C ALA A 29 -3.80 -13.56 -6.60
N ASN A 30 -4.04 -14.13 -5.41
CA ASN A 30 -2.99 -14.52 -4.48
C ASN A 30 -2.03 -15.56 -5.06
N ASP A 31 -2.58 -16.62 -5.67
CA ASP A 31 -1.78 -17.74 -6.16
C ASP A 31 -0.94 -17.37 -7.40
N ALA A 32 -1.54 -16.61 -8.33
CA ALA A 32 -0.98 -16.45 -9.66
C ALA A 32 -0.50 -15.03 -10.00
N VAL A 33 -0.94 -13.97 -9.32
CA VAL A 33 -0.66 -12.57 -9.73
C VAL A 33 0.14 -11.79 -8.69
N LEU A 34 -0.25 -11.88 -7.42
CA LEU A 34 0.36 -11.11 -6.34
C LEU A 34 1.68 -11.72 -5.85
N SER A 35 1.81 -13.05 -5.99
CA SER A 35 3.04 -13.82 -5.77
C SER A 35 4.10 -13.60 -6.86
N ARG A 36 3.75 -13.06 -8.04
CA ARG A 36 4.71 -12.85 -9.14
C ARG A 36 5.73 -11.78 -8.80
N GLY A 37 7.00 -12.17 -8.83
CA GLY A 37 8.14 -11.29 -8.57
C GLY A 37 8.81 -11.54 -7.21
N ALA A 38 8.23 -12.38 -6.36
CA ALA A 38 8.92 -12.89 -5.18
C ALA A 38 9.59 -14.24 -5.48
N PRO A 39 10.79 -14.50 -4.93
CA PRO A 39 11.39 -15.83 -5.00
C PRO A 39 10.50 -16.84 -4.28
N LYS A 40 10.38 -18.05 -4.85
CA LYS A 40 9.53 -19.13 -4.28
C LYS A 40 9.93 -19.52 -2.85
N ASP A 41 11.20 -19.34 -2.51
CA ASP A 41 11.76 -19.58 -1.17
C ASP A 41 11.46 -18.47 -0.15
N ASN A 42 10.96 -17.31 -0.58
CA ASN A 42 10.68 -16.19 0.32
C ASN A 42 9.39 -15.45 -0.06
N LEU A 43 8.26 -16.14 0.09
CA LEU A 43 6.92 -15.62 -0.20
C LEU A 43 6.56 -14.36 0.60
N GLU A 44 7.23 -14.13 1.74
CA GLU A 44 7.09 -12.92 2.56
C GLU A 44 7.49 -11.63 1.82
N GLU A 45 8.34 -11.75 0.80
CA GLU A 45 8.75 -10.64 -0.07
C GLU A 45 7.73 -10.35 -1.18
N GLY A 46 6.76 -11.26 -1.37
CA GLY A 46 5.64 -11.12 -2.29
C GLY A 46 4.50 -10.32 -1.70
N ALA A 47 3.49 -10.05 -2.53
CA ALA A 47 2.24 -9.47 -2.05
C ALA A 47 1.18 -10.55 -1.90
N LYS A 48 0.31 -10.38 -0.91
CA LYS A 48 -0.87 -11.22 -0.70
C LYS A 48 -2.02 -10.38 -0.16
N ILE A 49 -3.24 -10.81 -0.47
CA ILE A 49 -4.45 -10.37 0.21
C ILE A 49 -4.52 -11.19 1.50
N ALA A 50 -4.29 -10.54 2.64
CA ALA A 50 -4.31 -11.14 3.96
C ALA A 50 -5.75 -11.36 4.46
N ASP A 51 -6.63 -10.41 4.17
CA ASP A 51 -8.05 -10.46 4.52
C ASP A 51 -8.86 -9.67 3.50
N TRP A 52 -10.14 -10.01 3.36
CA TRP A 52 -11.05 -9.21 2.56
C TRP A 52 -12.48 -9.33 3.06
N LYS A 53 -13.25 -8.26 2.85
CA LYS A 53 -14.65 -8.17 3.24
C LYS A 53 -15.44 -7.51 2.13
N LEU A 54 -16.55 -8.13 1.77
CA LEU A 54 -17.52 -7.52 0.87
C LEU A 54 -18.46 -6.61 1.66
N GLU A 55 -18.56 -5.36 1.23
CA GLU A 55 -19.50 -4.38 1.76
C GLU A 55 -20.50 -3.98 0.68
N LYS A 56 -21.59 -3.33 1.07
CA LYS A 56 -22.70 -2.96 0.17
C LYS A 56 -22.27 -2.05 -1.01
N HIS A 57 -21.13 -1.38 -0.89
CA HIS A 57 -20.62 -0.44 -1.88
C HIS A 57 -19.30 -0.87 -2.52
N GLY A 58 -18.75 -2.04 -2.16
CA GLY A 58 -17.44 -2.44 -2.66
C GLY A 58 -16.79 -3.59 -1.91
N LEU A 59 -15.54 -3.87 -2.27
CA LEU A 59 -14.68 -4.84 -1.60
C LEU A 59 -13.62 -4.09 -0.81
N VAL A 60 -13.52 -4.36 0.49
CA VAL A 60 -12.39 -3.93 1.31
C VAL A 60 -11.38 -5.07 1.37
N ALA A 61 -10.17 -4.87 0.88
CA ALA A 61 -9.10 -5.84 0.89
C ALA A 61 -7.91 -5.32 1.69
N GLN A 62 -7.38 -6.17 2.57
CA GLN A 62 -6.14 -5.95 3.28
C GLN A 62 -5.01 -6.64 2.51
N ILE A 63 -4.04 -5.85 2.07
CA ILE A 63 -2.91 -6.31 1.28
C ILE A 63 -1.65 -6.17 2.11
N GLU A 64 -0.92 -7.27 2.26
CA GLU A 64 0.39 -7.29 2.89
C GLU A 64 1.45 -7.55 1.82
N SER A 65 2.58 -6.87 1.91
CA SER A 65 3.70 -7.12 1.01
C SER A 65 5.07 -6.87 1.65
N GLY A 66 6.09 -7.57 1.17
CA GLY A 66 7.48 -7.31 1.55
C GLY A 66 8.17 -6.27 0.64
N GLY A 67 9.50 -6.24 0.70
CA GLY A 67 10.30 -5.22 0.00
C GLY A 67 10.33 -5.35 -1.52
N MET A 68 10.22 -6.58 -2.05
CA MET A 68 10.38 -6.87 -3.48
C MET A 68 9.12 -6.59 -4.30
N VAL A 69 7.95 -7.08 -3.85
CA VAL A 69 6.67 -6.70 -4.45
C VAL A 69 6.04 -5.66 -3.55
N ARG A 70 6.08 -4.40 -3.94
CA ARG A 70 5.54 -3.30 -3.14
C ARG A 70 4.01 -3.30 -3.18
N ALA A 71 3.38 -2.93 -2.07
CA ALA A 71 1.92 -2.94 -1.94
C ALA A 71 1.21 -2.14 -3.05
N HIS A 72 1.74 -0.98 -3.46
CA HIS A 72 1.13 -0.20 -4.56
C HIS A 72 1.03 -0.98 -5.88
N ALA A 73 2.09 -1.68 -6.27
CA ALA A 73 2.11 -2.50 -7.48
C ALA A 73 1.14 -3.68 -7.36
N ALA A 74 1.01 -4.24 -6.16
CA ALA A 74 0.03 -5.28 -5.86
C ALA A 74 -1.41 -4.77 -6.02
N VAL A 75 -1.73 -3.55 -5.55
CA VAL A 75 -3.06 -2.94 -5.72
C VAL A 75 -3.41 -2.80 -7.20
N ILE A 76 -2.50 -2.28 -8.02
CA ILE A 76 -2.73 -2.06 -9.46
C ILE A 76 -2.94 -3.40 -10.18
N ARG A 77 -2.13 -4.41 -9.87
CA ARG A 77 -2.30 -5.75 -10.43
C ARG A 77 -3.64 -6.36 -10.05
N LEU A 78 -4.04 -6.21 -8.78
CA LEU A 78 -5.34 -6.68 -8.29
C LEU A 78 -6.48 -5.98 -9.03
N ARG A 79 -6.43 -4.64 -9.18
CA ARG A 79 -7.39 -3.87 -9.98
C ARG A 79 -7.54 -4.44 -11.39
N ASN A 80 -6.43 -4.64 -12.09
CA ASN A 80 -6.43 -5.09 -13.48
C ASN A 80 -7.05 -6.50 -13.61
N LEU A 81 -6.71 -7.40 -12.69
CA LEU A 81 -7.32 -8.73 -12.63
C LEU A 81 -8.84 -8.63 -12.35
N LEU A 82 -9.25 -7.84 -11.36
CA LEU A 82 -10.65 -7.67 -11.01
C LEU A 82 -11.44 -7.11 -12.20
N ASN A 83 -10.94 -6.09 -12.88
CA ASN A 83 -11.58 -5.54 -14.08
C ASN A 83 -11.74 -6.59 -15.20
N GLN A 84 -10.72 -7.41 -15.42
CA GLN A 84 -10.76 -8.44 -16.46
C GLN A 84 -11.75 -9.57 -16.10
N GLU A 85 -11.62 -10.15 -14.91
CA GLU A 85 -12.38 -11.34 -14.51
C GLU A 85 -13.84 -11.00 -14.17
N LEU A 86 -14.08 -9.91 -13.42
CA LEU A 86 -15.43 -9.45 -13.12
C LEU A 86 -16.12 -8.92 -14.38
N GLY A 87 -15.38 -8.25 -15.27
CA GLY A 87 -15.91 -7.78 -16.54
C GLY A 87 -16.36 -8.93 -17.43
N ARG A 88 -15.56 -10.00 -17.50
CA ARG A 88 -15.87 -11.19 -18.30
C ARG A 88 -16.98 -12.05 -17.71
N LYS A 89 -16.93 -12.32 -16.40
CA LYS A 89 -17.87 -13.25 -15.73
C LYS A 89 -19.19 -12.60 -15.34
N LEU A 90 -19.13 -11.35 -14.85
CA LEU A 90 -20.25 -10.69 -14.18
C LEU A 90 -20.70 -9.39 -14.87
N ARG A 91 -19.95 -8.92 -15.88
CA ARG A 91 -20.14 -7.59 -16.53
C ARG A 91 -20.07 -6.44 -15.52
N VAL A 92 -19.20 -6.57 -14.52
CA VAL A 92 -18.96 -5.57 -13.48
C VAL A 92 -17.52 -5.07 -13.59
N GLY A 93 -17.33 -3.76 -13.44
CA GLY A 93 -16.00 -3.13 -13.43
C GLY A 93 -15.70 -2.47 -12.09
N VAL A 94 -14.42 -2.19 -11.84
CA VAL A 94 -13.95 -1.34 -10.74
C VAL A 94 -14.17 0.11 -11.15
N LYS A 95 -15.02 0.81 -10.40
CA LYS A 95 -15.36 2.22 -10.60
C LYS A 95 -14.32 3.16 -10.00
N ALA A 96 -13.83 2.84 -8.80
CA ALA A 96 -12.86 3.66 -8.07
C ALA A 96 -12.07 2.80 -7.07
N ILE A 97 -10.87 3.27 -6.73
CA ILE A 97 -10.05 2.71 -5.66
C ILE A 97 -9.83 3.80 -4.61
N LYS A 98 -10.06 3.43 -3.35
CA LYS A 98 -9.80 4.28 -2.19
C LYS A 98 -8.79 3.60 -1.27
N VAL A 99 -7.78 4.34 -0.85
CA VAL A 99 -6.81 3.86 0.14
C VAL A 99 -7.33 4.28 1.52
N ARG A 100 -7.79 3.31 2.31
CA ARG A 100 -8.26 3.58 3.68
C ARG A 100 -7.09 3.72 4.65
N GLU A 101 -6.07 2.89 4.50
CA GLU A 101 -4.85 2.94 5.31
C GLU A 101 -3.67 2.46 4.47
N PHE A 102 -2.51 3.11 4.61
CA PHE A 102 -1.25 2.61 4.07
C PHE A 102 -0.14 2.77 5.10
N ARG A 103 0.46 1.64 5.46
CA ARG A 103 1.49 1.56 6.50
C ARG A 103 2.75 0.91 5.95
N VAL A 104 3.89 1.49 6.32
CA VAL A 104 5.22 0.93 6.08
C VAL A 104 5.86 0.64 7.42
N SER A 105 6.26 -0.60 7.64
CA SER A 105 6.93 -1.06 8.86
C SER A 105 8.34 -1.55 8.54
N ASP A 106 9.22 -1.53 9.53
CA ASP A 106 10.62 -1.91 9.39
C ASP A 106 11.35 -1.13 8.28
N TYR A 107 11.02 0.16 8.13
CA TYR A 107 11.75 1.06 7.24
C TYR A 107 13.09 1.43 7.90
N ALA A 108 14.21 1.06 7.27
CA ALA A 108 15.53 1.37 7.79
C ALA A 108 15.88 2.82 7.42
N LEU A 109 15.89 3.70 8.42
CA LEU A 109 16.22 5.10 8.21
C LEU A 109 17.73 5.29 8.16
N LYS A 110 18.19 6.20 7.29
CA LYS A 110 19.61 6.56 7.25
C LYS A 110 20.04 7.33 8.51
N LYS A 111 19.14 8.13 9.09
CA LYS A 111 19.35 8.93 10.31
C LYS A 111 18.06 9.01 11.13
N LYS A 112 18.19 9.20 12.44
CA LYS A 112 17.05 9.53 13.31
C LYS A 112 16.65 11.00 13.07
N PRO A 113 15.37 11.38 13.04
CA PRO A 113 14.99 12.79 13.02
C PRO A 113 15.38 13.48 14.32
N LEU A 114 15.75 14.77 14.21
CA LEU A 114 15.89 15.67 15.34
C LEU A 114 14.51 16.17 15.81
N ASP A 115 13.58 16.34 14.87
CA ASP A 115 12.18 16.68 15.12
C ASP A 115 11.26 15.74 14.32
N ALA A 116 10.67 14.77 15.01
CA ALA A 116 9.81 13.75 14.41
C ALA A 116 8.42 14.29 14.04
N GLU A 117 7.88 15.20 14.85
CA GLU A 117 6.52 15.71 14.71
C GLU A 117 6.40 16.65 13.50
N GLY A 118 7.34 17.59 13.31
CA GLY A 118 7.34 18.49 12.16
C GLY A 118 7.58 17.80 10.82
N VAL A 119 8.28 16.66 10.83
CA VAL A 119 8.47 15.81 9.64
C VAL A 119 7.17 15.12 9.24
N ALA A 120 6.42 14.56 10.20
CA ALA A 120 5.16 13.88 9.92
C ALA A 120 4.12 14.84 9.32
N ILE A 121 3.96 16.03 9.90
CA ILE A 121 2.96 17.02 9.51
C ILE A 121 3.12 17.48 8.04
N SER A 122 4.33 17.43 7.48
CA SER A 122 4.62 18.02 6.17
C SER A 122 4.41 17.09 4.97
N PHE A 123 4.12 15.79 5.16
CA PHE A 123 4.38 14.78 4.10
C PHE A 123 3.31 13.72 3.84
N PHE A 124 2.02 14.02 4.03
CA PHE A 124 0.93 13.02 3.94
C PHE A 124 1.13 11.83 4.92
N VAL A 125 1.98 12.02 5.94
CA VAL A 125 2.26 11.05 6.99
C VAL A 125 1.38 11.39 8.18
N GLU A 126 0.44 10.51 8.50
CA GLU A 126 -0.41 10.64 9.69
C GLU A 126 0.35 10.31 10.96
N SER A 127 1.25 9.32 10.90
CA SER A 127 2.04 8.93 12.06
C SER A 127 3.41 8.42 11.64
N LEU A 128 4.43 8.89 12.37
CA LEU A 128 5.80 8.41 12.24
C LEU A 128 6.28 7.96 13.61
N ARG A 129 6.48 6.65 13.79
CA ARG A 129 6.93 6.05 15.05
C ARG A 129 8.28 5.37 14.87
N PHE A 130 9.16 5.58 15.84
CA PHE A 130 10.51 5.03 15.82
C PHE A 130 10.63 3.84 16.75
N LYS A 131 11.25 2.77 16.26
CA LYS A 131 11.66 1.60 17.03
C LYS A 131 13.12 1.32 16.73
N GLY A 132 14.02 1.97 17.47
CA GLY A 132 15.46 1.83 17.27
C GLY A 132 15.96 2.56 16.03
N ASP A 133 16.55 1.83 15.08
CA ASP A 133 16.95 2.30 13.74
C ASP A 133 15.81 2.24 12.71
N LYS A 134 14.68 1.64 13.07
CA LYS A 134 13.56 1.42 12.18
C LYS A 134 12.42 2.39 12.43
N ALA A 135 11.71 2.75 11.36
CA ALA A 135 10.48 3.51 11.42
C ALA A 135 9.27 2.68 11.01
N GLU A 136 8.16 3.00 11.67
CA GLU A 136 6.80 2.71 11.24
C GLU A 136 6.17 4.01 10.77
N ILE A 137 5.67 4.00 9.53
CA ILE A 137 5.14 5.17 8.83
C ILE A 137 3.71 4.84 8.45
N VAL A 138 2.76 5.68 8.84
CA VAL A 138 1.36 5.60 8.44
C VAL A 138 1.06 6.79 7.56
N PHE A 139 0.63 6.54 6.33
CA PHE A 139 0.24 7.56 5.37
C PHE A 139 -1.28 7.76 5.38
N LYS A 140 -1.72 8.98 5.12
CA LYS A 140 -3.12 9.38 4.99
C LYS A 140 -3.36 10.09 3.66
N ASP A 141 -4.60 10.03 3.19
CA ASP A 141 -5.05 10.72 1.98
C ASP A 141 -4.29 10.27 0.72
N LEU A 142 -3.83 9.01 0.70
CA LEU A 142 -3.28 8.43 -0.51
C LEU A 142 -4.40 8.18 -1.50
N ASN A 143 -4.31 8.82 -2.66
CA ASN A 143 -5.26 8.63 -3.76
C ASN A 143 -4.73 7.61 -4.76
N GLU A 144 -5.62 7.11 -5.64
CA GLU A 144 -5.28 6.13 -6.68
C GLU A 144 -4.06 6.57 -7.50
N GLU A 145 -4.01 7.83 -7.92
CA GLU A 145 -2.91 8.41 -8.69
C GLU A 145 -1.54 8.33 -7.99
N LEU A 146 -1.52 8.43 -6.65
CA LEU A 146 -0.29 8.31 -5.86
C LEU A 146 0.19 6.85 -5.79
N LEU A 147 -0.73 5.88 -5.81
CA LEU A 147 -0.36 4.47 -5.91
C LEU A 147 0.16 4.13 -7.31
N GLU A 148 -0.43 4.71 -8.36
CA GLU A 148 -0.09 4.42 -9.76
C GLU A 148 1.28 4.96 -10.19
N ASN A 149 1.68 6.14 -9.69
CA ASN A 149 2.93 6.79 -10.11
C ASN A 149 4.18 6.38 -9.31
N GLY A 150 4.11 5.30 -8.51
CA GLY A 150 5.23 4.87 -7.68
C GLY A 150 5.59 5.85 -6.55
N SER A 151 4.65 6.73 -6.18
CA SER A 151 4.89 7.85 -5.26
C SER A 151 5.31 7.42 -3.87
N VAL A 152 5.03 6.19 -3.45
CA VAL A 152 5.44 5.69 -2.12
C VAL A 152 6.96 5.67 -1.97
N ASP A 153 7.72 5.27 -3.00
CA ASP A 153 9.19 5.33 -2.91
C ASP A 153 9.69 6.76 -2.80
N ARG A 154 9.06 7.65 -3.58
CA ARG A 154 9.39 9.07 -3.61
C ARG A 154 9.07 9.73 -2.27
N LEU A 155 7.95 9.36 -1.64
CA LEU A 155 7.58 9.83 -0.30
C LEU A 155 8.60 9.37 0.74
N LEU A 156 9.08 8.11 0.66
CA LEU A 156 10.14 7.61 1.54
C LEU A 156 11.47 8.35 1.29
N ALA A 157 11.84 8.61 0.03
CA ALA A 157 13.05 9.37 -0.30
C ALA A 157 12.98 10.82 0.20
N LEU A 158 11.83 11.47 0.05
CA LEU A 158 11.60 12.83 0.55
C LEU A 158 11.60 12.89 2.08
N LEU A 159 11.12 11.82 2.74
CA LEU A 159 11.22 11.67 4.19
C LEU A 159 12.68 11.60 4.64
N ASP A 160 13.51 10.78 3.99
CA ASP A 160 14.96 10.73 4.27
C ASP A 160 15.62 12.10 4.05
N ASP A 161 15.37 12.76 2.92
CA ASP A 161 15.95 14.08 2.60
C ASP A 161 15.58 15.16 3.63
N LYS A 162 14.31 15.16 4.09
CA LYS A 162 13.85 16.08 5.12
C LYS A 162 14.53 15.83 6.46
N ILE A 163 14.68 14.56 6.85
CA ILE A 163 15.42 14.18 8.07
C ILE A 163 16.88 14.63 7.95
N GLU A 164 17.52 14.42 6.80
CA GLU A 164 18.89 14.85 6.59
C GLU A 164 19.05 16.37 6.68
N SER A 165 18.11 17.15 6.11
CA SER A 165 18.12 18.61 6.13
C SER A 165 18.08 19.21 7.54
N GLN A 166 17.41 18.56 8.50
CA GLN A 166 17.41 19.01 9.91
C GLN A 166 18.83 19.07 10.50
N TYR A 167 19.72 18.18 10.07
CA TYR A 167 21.11 18.16 10.52
C TYR A 167 22.00 19.20 9.84
N TYR A 168 21.59 19.71 8.68
CA TYR A 168 22.32 20.76 7.95
C TYR A 168 21.86 22.16 8.38
N GLU A 169 20.58 22.37 8.67
CA GLU A 169 20.08 23.64 9.23
C GLU A 169 20.71 23.94 10.59
N GLY A 170 20.97 22.93 11.42
CA GLY A 170 21.68 23.09 12.70
C GLY A 170 23.18 23.40 12.62
N LYS A 171 23.78 23.44 11.41
CA LYS A 171 25.20 23.75 11.19
C LYS A 171 25.47 25.16 10.64
N SER A 172 24.43 25.96 10.41
CA SER A 172 24.56 27.30 9.80
C SER A 172 24.61 28.45 10.82
N GLU A 173 24.71 28.17 12.12
CA GLU A 173 24.95 29.18 13.15
C GLU A 173 26.18 28.84 14.00
N VAL A 174 27.37 29.05 13.43
CA VAL A 174 28.62 29.29 14.20
C VAL A 174 29.50 30.30 13.47
#